data_AF-A0A1Q5LWX0-F1
#
_entry.id   AF-A0A1Q5LWX0-F1
#
_cell.length_a   1.000
_cell.length_b   1.000
_cell.length_c   1.000
_cell.angle_alpha   90.00
_cell.angle_beta   90.00
_cell.angle_gamma   90.00
#
_symmetry.space_group_name_H-M   'P 1'
#
loop_
_entity.id
_entity.type
_entity.pdbx_description
1 polymer ?
#
loop_
_entity_poly.entity_id
_entity_poly.type
_entity_poly.pdbx_seq_one_letter_code
_entity_poly.pdbx_strand_id
1 'polypeptide(L)'
;MNCPTCRSGLDDADACPACTHRVLGWLAELPLLVPLLEDLMHPTAGPARRGGGGRAHSPAPVDLRVLDLLGPGQPVLIADPHGDQTGGIPLTALLYGWARYIATEHPAVRRDRHGTAHIDRCDSAWSRHGGDVAAWCAWLTGYVPYAMTRPWAPEMYDQLEDAVRRARSLTGTVVRRTPKDAPCPACTAFALVAIDGEWHVECEACGHRLTPDEYDAHRAEVMPALAAIALHHLLPRMSAA
;
A
#
# COMPACT_ATOMS: atom_id res chain seq x y z
N MET A 1 -8.00 5.83 22.94
CA MET A 1 -8.77 4.58 22.73
C MET A 1 -8.10 3.81 21.59
N ASN A 2 -8.63 2.70 21.08
CA ASN A 2 -8.01 2.02 19.93
C ASN A 2 -8.48 2.66 18.62
N CYS A 3 -7.56 2.93 17.69
CA CYS A 3 -7.86 3.42 16.34
C CYS A 3 -8.89 2.50 15.66
N PRO A 4 -10.03 3.02 15.17
CA PRO A 4 -11.10 2.17 14.63
C PRO A 4 -10.67 1.45 13.34
N THR A 5 -9.71 2.01 12.60
CA THR A 5 -9.17 1.42 11.37
C THR A 5 -8.28 0.20 11.65
N CYS A 6 -7.22 0.33 12.45
CA CYS A 6 -6.24 -0.77 12.66
C CYS A 6 -6.35 -1.46 14.03
N ARG A 7 -7.25 -1.01 14.91
CA ARG A 7 -7.47 -1.50 16.28
C ARG A 7 -6.25 -1.51 17.22
N SER A 8 -5.13 -0.93 16.77
CA SER A 8 -3.82 -1.01 17.44
C SER A 8 -3.19 0.36 17.72
N GLY A 9 -3.65 1.43 17.07
CA GLY A 9 -3.23 2.79 17.40
C GLY A 9 -3.91 3.32 18.67
N LEU A 10 -3.24 4.18 19.43
CA LEU A 10 -3.76 4.79 20.67
C LEU A 10 -4.48 6.13 20.45
N ASP A 11 -4.70 6.51 19.19
CA ASP A 11 -5.25 7.81 18.80
C ASP A 11 -6.78 7.76 18.69
N ASP A 12 -7.44 8.87 19.06
CA ASP A 12 -8.90 9.02 19.00
C ASP A 12 -9.38 9.55 17.63
N ALA A 13 -8.47 9.69 16.66
CA ALA A 13 -8.78 9.99 15.26
C ALA A 13 -9.37 8.78 14.52
N ASP A 14 -10.14 9.04 13.44
CA ASP A 14 -10.72 7.99 12.57
C ASP A 14 -9.63 7.06 11.97
N ALA A 15 -8.45 7.59 11.70
CA ALA A 15 -7.27 6.81 11.36
C ALA A 15 -6.01 7.38 12.01
N CYS A 16 -5.15 6.50 12.54
CA CYS A 16 -3.88 6.88 13.15
C CYS A 16 -2.79 7.14 12.08
N PRO A 17 -1.68 7.81 12.43
CA PRO A 17 -0.58 8.08 11.49
C PRO A 17 -0.04 6.84 10.77
N ALA A 18 -0.03 5.69 11.45
CA ALA A 18 0.41 4.43 10.84
C ALA A 18 -0.54 3.93 9.73
N CYS A 19 -1.86 4.10 9.90
CA CYS A 19 -2.85 3.80 8.87
C CYS A 19 -2.67 4.72 7.65
N THR A 20 -2.49 6.02 7.89
CA THR A 20 -2.20 7.01 6.85
C THR A 20 -0.96 6.62 6.06
N HIS A 21 0.13 6.30 6.74
CA HIS A 21 1.38 5.89 6.08
C HIS A 21 1.22 4.61 5.26
N ARG A 22 0.47 3.64 5.78
CA ARG A 22 0.20 2.38 5.08
C ARG A 22 -0.62 2.58 3.81
N VAL A 23 -1.67 3.41 3.86
CA VAL A 23 -2.46 3.78 2.67
C VAL A 23 -1.58 4.48 1.64
N LEU A 24 -0.70 5.39 2.06
CA LEU A 24 0.26 6.02 1.15
C LEU A 24 1.21 4.99 0.52
N GLY A 25 1.70 4.03 1.30
CA GLY A 25 2.51 2.91 0.80
C GLY A 25 1.79 2.07 -0.25
N TRP A 26 0.52 1.72 0.01
CA TRP A 26 -0.32 0.99 -0.94
C TRP A 26 -0.55 1.74 -2.25
N LEU A 27 -0.83 3.04 -2.18
CA LEU A 27 -1.03 3.87 -3.37
C LEU A 27 0.26 4.04 -4.18
N ALA A 28 1.43 4.03 -3.53
CA ALA A 28 2.73 4.04 -4.21
C ALA A 28 3.06 2.68 -4.85
N GLU A 29 2.61 1.57 -4.25
CA GLU A 29 2.88 0.21 -4.72
C GLU A 29 1.98 -0.21 -5.88
N LEU A 30 0.68 0.09 -5.83
CA LEU A 30 -0.30 -0.37 -6.83
C LEU A 30 0.14 -0.11 -8.29
N PRO A 31 0.66 1.08 -8.66
CA PRO A 31 1.15 1.32 -10.02
C PRO A 31 2.31 0.41 -10.44
N LEU A 32 3.12 -0.09 -9.50
CA LEU A 32 4.21 -1.03 -9.76
C LEU A 32 3.70 -2.46 -9.98
N LEU A 33 2.55 -2.81 -9.40
CA LEU A 33 1.93 -4.12 -9.56
C LEU A 33 1.18 -4.26 -10.89
N VAL A 34 0.69 -3.16 -11.47
CA VAL A 34 -0.12 -3.20 -12.71
C VAL A 34 0.63 -3.86 -13.87
N PRO A 35 1.88 -3.49 -14.23
CA PRO A 35 2.59 -4.17 -15.31
C PRO A 35 2.79 -5.68 -15.05
N LEU A 36 3.02 -6.08 -13.80
CA LEU A 36 3.15 -7.49 -13.43
C LEU A 36 1.82 -8.25 -13.62
N LEU A 37 0.70 -7.61 -13.29
CA LEU A 37 -0.63 -8.17 -13.55
C LEU A 37 -0.92 -8.24 -15.05
N GLU A 38 -0.50 -7.25 -15.84
CA GLU A 38 -0.66 -7.26 -17.29
C GLU A 38 0.13 -8.38 -17.96
N ASP A 39 1.33 -8.70 -17.46
CA ASP A 39 2.13 -9.84 -17.92
C ASP A 39 1.38 -11.17 -17.68
N LEU A 40 0.64 -11.28 -16.57
CA LEU A 40 -0.19 -12.45 -16.26
C LEU A 40 -1.44 -12.57 -17.15
N MET A 41 -1.77 -11.54 -17.93
CA MET A 41 -2.85 -11.64 -18.93
C MET A 41 -2.45 -12.48 -20.14
N HIS A 42 -1.15 -12.74 -20.32
CA HIS A 42 -0.62 -13.50 -21.45
C HIS A 42 -0.26 -14.92 -20.99
N PRO A 43 -0.83 -15.97 -21.62
CA PRO A 43 -0.57 -17.34 -21.19
C PRO A 43 0.90 -17.70 -21.44
N THR A 44 1.61 -18.10 -20.38
CA THR A 44 3.01 -18.54 -20.45
C THR A 44 3.16 -19.97 -21.00
N ALA A 45 2.06 -20.71 -21.15
CA ALA A 45 2.06 -22.10 -21.59
C ALA A 45 1.75 -22.21 -23.09
N GLY A 46 2.69 -22.81 -23.84
CA GLY A 46 2.48 -23.23 -25.23
C GLY A 46 1.32 -24.24 -25.38
N PRO A 47 0.99 -24.64 -26.62
CA PRO A 47 -0.20 -25.44 -26.91
C PRO A 47 -0.26 -26.71 -26.06
N ALA A 48 -1.46 -27.04 -25.57
CA ALA A 48 -1.72 -28.25 -24.80
C ALA A 48 -1.11 -29.48 -25.51
N ARG A 49 -0.13 -30.13 -24.89
CA ARG A 49 0.40 -31.41 -25.39
C ARG A 49 -0.71 -32.46 -25.28
N ARG A 50 -1.31 -32.82 -26.41
CA ARG A 50 -2.32 -33.89 -26.52
C ARG A 50 -1.73 -35.20 -25.99
N GLY A 51 -2.29 -35.69 -24.89
CA GLY A 51 -2.00 -37.02 -24.36
C GLY A 51 -3.00 -37.42 -23.28
N GLY A 52 -4.10 -38.08 -23.67
CA GLY A 52 -5.06 -38.70 -22.75
C GLY A 52 -6.51 -38.27 -22.99
N GLY A 53 -7.39 -39.21 -23.34
CA GLY A 53 -8.79 -39.02 -23.75
C GLY A 53 -9.77 -38.59 -22.64
N GLY A 54 -9.36 -37.73 -21.71
CA GLY A 54 -10.27 -36.97 -20.85
C GLY A 54 -10.71 -35.69 -21.57
N ARG A 55 -11.89 -35.15 -21.24
CA ARG A 55 -12.34 -33.84 -21.74
C ARG A 55 -11.29 -32.79 -21.38
N ALA A 56 -10.37 -32.51 -22.31
CA ALA A 56 -9.35 -31.50 -22.16
C ALA A 56 -10.08 -30.15 -22.22
N HIS A 57 -10.42 -29.61 -21.05
CA HIS A 57 -10.76 -28.19 -20.96
C HIS A 57 -9.53 -27.42 -21.42
N SER A 58 -9.63 -26.74 -22.57
CA SER A 58 -8.60 -25.80 -22.99
C SER A 58 -8.33 -24.87 -21.81
N PRO A 59 -7.08 -24.71 -21.34
CA PRO A 59 -6.80 -23.74 -20.30
C PRO A 59 -7.34 -22.39 -20.77
N ALA A 60 -8.04 -21.67 -19.89
CA ALA A 60 -8.50 -20.33 -20.22
C ALA A 60 -7.28 -19.53 -20.69
N PRO A 61 -7.38 -18.80 -21.82
CA PRO A 61 -6.23 -18.10 -22.37
C PRO A 61 -5.70 -17.01 -21.42
N VAL A 62 -6.49 -16.61 -20.42
CA VAL A 62 -6.19 -15.56 -19.47
C VAL A 62 -6.65 -15.98 -18.07
N ASP A 63 -5.91 -15.59 -17.02
CA ASP A 63 -6.38 -15.74 -15.64
C ASP A 63 -7.58 -14.80 -15.39
N LEU A 64 -8.76 -15.38 -15.18
CA LEU A 64 -10.00 -14.64 -14.96
C LEU A 64 -9.92 -13.72 -13.74
N ARG A 65 -9.09 -14.02 -12.75
CA ARG A 65 -8.89 -13.17 -11.56
C ARG A 65 -8.13 -11.90 -11.89
N VAL A 66 -7.20 -11.97 -12.84
CA VAL A 66 -6.49 -10.80 -13.35
C VAL A 66 -7.43 -9.93 -14.16
N LEU A 67 -8.29 -10.54 -14.99
CA LEU A 67 -9.33 -9.82 -15.73
C LEU A 67 -10.38 -9.19 -14.80
N ASP A 68 -10.76 -9.83 -13.70
CA ASP A 68 -11.65 -9.24 -12.70
C ASP A 68 -11.00 -8.01 -12.05
N LEU A 69 -9.69 -8.07 -11.79
CA LEU A 69 -8.96 -6.98 -11.13
C LEU A 69 -8.62 -5.80 -12.06
N LEU A 70 -8.27 -6.06 -13.32
CA LEU A 70 -7.88 -5.05 -14.32
C LEU A 70 -8.99 -4.68 -15.30
N GLY A 71 -10.08 -5.44 -15.31
CA GLY A 71 -11.15 -5.31 -16.29
C GLY A 71 -11.88 -3.97 -16.23
N PRO A 72 -12.64 -3.65 -17.28
CA PRO A 72 -13.50 -2.48 -17.25
C PRO A 72 -14.55 -2.66 -16.15
N GLY A 73 -14.58 -1.72 -15.21
CA GLY A 73 -15.57 -1.67 -14.13
C GLY A 73 -16.20 -0.29 -14.06
N GLN A 74 -17.42 -0.25 -13.52
CA GLN A 74 -17.98 0.99 -13.01
C GLN A 74 -17.74 1.04 -11.50
N PRO A 75 -17.45 2.20 -10.91
CA PRO A 75 -17.47 2.33 -9.46
C PRO A 75 -18.87 1.96 -8.97
N VAL A 76 -19.00 0.83 -8.31
CA VAL A 76 -20.25 0.43 -7.68
C VAL A 76 -20.43 1.29 -6.44
N LEU A 77 -21.61 1.87 -6.28
CA LEU A 77 -21.94 2.63 -5.07
C LEU A 77 -21.88 1.67 -3.87
N ILE A 78 -21.33 2.18 -2.76
CA ILE A 78 -21.03 1.47 -1.49
C ILE A 78 -22.20 0.63 -0.92
N ALA A 79 -23.43 0.84 -1.39
CA ALA A 79 -24.57 -0.03 -1.11
C ALA A 79 -24.91 -0.86 -2.36
N ASP A 80 -24.47 -2.12 -2.43
CA ASP A 80 -25.13 -3.15 -3.24
C ASP A 80 -26.35 -3.65 -2.46
N PRO A 81 -27.58 -3.17 -2.74
CA PRO A 81 -28.76 -3.54 -1.97
C PRO A 81 -29.20 -4.98 -2.27
N HIS A 82 -28.68 -5.58 -3.34
CA HIS A 82 -29.09 -6.89 -3.84
C HIS A 82 -28.09 -7.99 -3.50
N GLY A 83 -26.83 -7.64 -3.22
CA GLY A 83 -25.80 -8.57 -2.77
C GLY A 83 -25.50 -9.66 -3.81
N ASP A 84 -25.91 -9.46 -5.06
CA ASP A 84 -25.77 -10.41 -6.16
C ASP A 84 -24.47 -10.21 -6.92
N GLN A 85 -23.69 -9.17 -6.59
CA GLN A 85 -22.36 -8.96 -7.13
C GLN A 85 -21.36 -9.86 -6.41
N THR A 86 -21.15 -11.05 -6.98
CA THR A 86 -20.03 -11.92 -6.62
C THR A 86 -18.81 -11.56 -7.49
N GLY A 87 -17.90 -10.76 -6.96
CA GLY A 87 -16.68 -10.36 -7.69
C GLY A 87 -15.89 -9.30 -6.94
N GLY A 88 -14.60 -9.16 -7.25
CA GLY A 88 -13.83 -8.04 -6.74
C GLY A 88 -14.15 -6.77 -7.51
N ILE A 89 -14.03 -5.60 -6.87
CA ILE A 89 -14.09 -4.33 -7.60
C ILE A 89 -12.79 -4.19 -8.41
N PRO A 90 -12.85 -3.89 -9.73
CA PRO A 90 -11.65 -3.62 -10.52
C PRO A 90 -10.86 -2.43 -9.96
N LEU A 91 -9.53 -2.47 -10.02
CA LEU A 91 -8.65 -1.47 -9.41
C LEU A 91 -8.99 -0.04 -9.85
N THR A 92 -9.10 0.18 -11.15
CA THR A 92 -9.41 1.50 -11.70
C THR A 92 -10.77 2.01 -11.21
N ALA A 93 -11.78 1.13 -11.14
CA ALA A 93 -13.12 1.48 -10.68
C ALA A 93 -13.13 1.81 -9.19
N LEU A 94 -12.43 1.03 -8.36
CA LEU A 94 -12.25 1.30 -6.93
C LEU A 94 -11.58 2.65 -6.69
N LEU A 95 -10.43 2.89 -7.32
CA LEU A 95 -9.64 4.12 -7.11
C LEU A 95 -10.40 5.36 -7.62
N TYR A 96 -11.06 5.25 -8.78
CA TYR A 96 -11.90 6.33 -9.29
C TYR A 96 -13.12 6.58 -8.39
N GLY A 97 -13.75 5.52 -7.86
CA GLY A 97 -14.86 5.62 -6.93
C GLY A 97 -14.50 6.44 -5.69
N TRP A 98 -13.38 6.10 -5.03
CA TRP A 98 -12.87 6.87 -3.89
C TRP A 98 -12.49 8.29 -4.28
N ALA A 99 -11.82 8.49 -5.42
CA ALA A 99 -11.45 9.82 -5.88
C ALA A 99 -12.70 10.70 -6.07
N ARG A 100 -13.73 10.16 -6.74
CA ARG A 100 -15.02 10.85 -6.93
C ARG A 100 -15.70 11.13 -5.61
N TYR A 101 -15.77 10.16 -4.70
CA TYR A 101 -16.39 10.32 -3.39
C TYR A 101 -15.73 11.45 -2.60
N ILE A 102 -14.39 11.46 -2.54
CA ILE A 102 -13.62 12.54 -1.92
C ILE A 102 -13.89 13.87 -2.60
N ALA A 103 -13.90 13.93 -3.94
CA ALA A 103 -14.15 15.18 -4.67
C ALA A 103 -15.55 15.76 -4.44
N THR A 104 -16.55 14.91 -4.16
CA THR A 104 -17.91 15.37 -3.82
C THR A 104 -18.02 15.95 -2.41
N GLU A 105 -17.22 15.46 -1.46
CA GLU A 105 -17.20 15.98 -0.09
C GLU A 105 -16.21 17.14 0.09
N HIS A 106 -15.03 17.08 -0.55
CA HIS A 106 -13.96 18.03 -0.37
C HIS A 106 -14.16 19.26 -1.27
N PRO A 107 -14.31 20.47 -0.71
CA PRO A 107 -14.50 21.67 -1.51
C PRO A 107 -13.28 21.96 -2.38
N ALA A 108 -13.49 22.27 -3.66
CA ALA A 108 -12.44 22.73 -4.53
C ALA A 108 -12.31 24.25 -4.43
N VAL A 109 -11.08 24.72 -4.24
CA VAL A 109 -10.75 26.14 -4.22
C VAL A 109 -10.11 26.50 -5.56
N ARG A 110 -10.81 27.30 -6.37
CA ARG A 110 -10.26 27.87 -7.61
C ARG A 110 -10.10 29.37 -7.46
N ARG A 111 -9.03 29.94 -8.00
CA ARG A 111 -8.88 31.40 -8.11
C ARG A 111 -9.19 31.84 -9.52
N ASP A 112 -10.02 32.86 -9.66
CA ASP A 112 -10.26 33.48 -10.97
C ASP A 112 -9.09 34.38 -11.39
N ARG A 113 -9.18 34.95 -12.60
CA ARG A 113 -8.18 35.87 -13.15
C ARG A 113 -7.99 37.16 -12.33
N HIS A 114 -8.91 37.45 -11.40
CA HIS A 114 -8.87 38.61 -10.51
C HIS A 114 -8.33 38.26 -9.11
N GLY A 115 -7.97 36.99 -8.88
CA GLY A 115 -7.47 36.50 -7.59
C GLY A 115 -8.56 36.14 -6.58
N THR A 116 -9.85 36.23 -6.96
CA THR A 116 -10.96 35.85 -6.08
C THR A 116 -11.00 34.33 -5.94
N ALA A 117 -11.01 33.84 -4.70
CA ALA A 117 -11.17 32.42 -4.42
C ALA A 117 -12.66 32.05 -4.49
N HIS A 118 -13.00 31.13 -5.39
CA HIS A 118 -14.30 30.47 -5.49
C HIS A 118 -14.17 29.09 -4.85
N ILE A 119 -15.10 28.79 -3.94
CA ILE A 119 -15.17 27.50 -3.25
C ILE A 119 -16.40 26.79 -3.79
N ASP A 120 -16.18 25.87 -4.71
CA ASP A 120 -17.25 25.12 -5.39
C ASP A 120 -17.12 23.63 -5.04
N ARG A 121 -18.24 22.92 -4.95
CA ARG A 121 -18.22 21.45 -4.89
C ARG A 121 -17.92 20.92 -6.28
N CYS A 122 -17.09 19.90 -6.36
CA CYS A 122 -16.82 19.23 -7.62
C CYS A 122 -17.83 18.09 -7.83
N ASP A 123 -18.43 18.04 -9.02
CA ASP A 123 -19.29 16.92 -9.41
C ASP A 123 -18.49 15.63 -9.68
N SER A 124 -17.17 15.75 -9.88
CA SER A 124 -16.28 14.61 -10.15
C SER A 124 -14.82 14.92 -9.79
N ALA A 125 -14.01 13.87 -9.62
CA ALA A 125 -12.57 13.99 -9.52
C ALA A 125 -11.94 14.17 -10.91
N TRP A 126 -10.97 15.08 -11.00
CA TRP A 126 -10.24 15.38 -12.23
C TRP A 126 -8.76 15.07 -12.01
N SER A 127 -8.28 14.00 -12.64
CA SER A 127 -6.84 13.73 -12.72
C SER A 127 -6.25 14.37 -13.97
N ARG A 128 -5.11 15.05 -13.82
CA ARG A 128 -4.37 15.66 -14.93
C ARG A 128 -3.65 14.62 -15.80
N HIS A 129 -3.46 13.41 -15.28
CA HIS A 129 -2.63 12.38 -15.88
C HIS A 129 -3.43 11.28 -16.57
N GLY A 130 -4.75 11.45 -16.73
CA GLY A 130 -5.64 10.46 -17.34
C GLY A 130 -6.46 9.70 -16.31
N GLY A 131 -7.04 8.56 -16.74
CA GLY A 131 -7.97 7.76 -15.93
C GLY A 131 -7.45 6.37 -15.56
N ASP A 132 -6.13 6.15 -15.61
CA ASP A 132 -5.51 4.88 -15.25
C ASP A 132 -5.22 4.77 -13.74
N VAL A 133 -4.78 3.59 -13.30
CA VAL A 133 -4.45 3.29 -11.90
C VAL A 133 -3.41 4.26 -11.34
N ALA A 134 -2.35 4.56 -12.11
CA ALA A 134 -1.27 5.44 -11.66
C ALA A 134 -1.77 6.87 -11.42
N ALA A 135 -2.60 7.38 -12.34
CA ALA A 135 -3.20 8.71 -12.29
C ALA A 135 -4.13 8.84 -11.07
N TRP A 136 -4.94 7.82 -10.78
CA TRP A 136 -5.82 7.84 -9.59
C TRP A 136 -5.05 7.66 -8.28
N CYS A 137 -4.03 6.79 -8.24
CA CYS A 137 -3.16 6.66 -7.07
C CYS A 137 -2.45 7.98 -6.74
N ALA A 138 -1.91 8.67 -7.75
CA ALA A 138 -1.27 9.98 -7.56
C ALA A 138 -2.27 11.03 -7.05
N TRP A 139 -3.49 11.05 -7.60
CA TRP A 139 -4.55 11.94 -7.11
C TRP A 139 -4.90 11.64 -5.65
N LEU A 140 -5.21 10.38 -5.33
CA LEU A 140 -5.59 9.94 -3.99
C LEU A 140 -4.50 10.25 -2.96
N THR A 141 -3.22 10.04 -3.31
CA THR A 141 -2.06 10.32 -2.45
C THR A 141 -2.10 11.75 -1.89
N GLY A 142 -2.47 12.73 -2.72
CA GLY A 142 -2.59 14.14 -2.30
C GLY A 142 -3.75 14.40 -1.32
N TYR A 143 -4.76 13.53 -1.29
CA TYR A 143 -5.94 13.66 -0.44
C TYR A 143 -5.99 12.68 0.73
N VAL A 144 -5.06 11.72 0.84
CA VAL A 144 -5.00 10.78 1.98
C VAL A 144 -5.01 11.50 3.33
N PRO A 145 -4.22 12.58 3.57
CA PRO A 145 -4.26 13.27 4.86
C PRO A 145 -5.64 13.80 5.24
N TYR A 146 -6.44 14.23 4.25
CA TYR A 146 -7.82 14.62 4.47
C TYR A 146 -8.72 13.40 4.68
N ALA A 147 -8.64 12.41 3.78
CA ALA A 147 -9.49 11.22 3.79
C ALA A 147 -9.40 10.44 5.11
N MET A 148 -8.21 10.36 5.70
CA MET A 148 -7.96 9.65 6.96
C MET A 148 -8.52 10.37 8.20
N THR A 149 -9.08 11.58 8.05
CA THR A 149 -9.79 12.32 9.13
C THR A 149 -11.31 12.19 9.06
N ARG A 150 -11.80 11.27 8.22
CA ARG A 150 -13.23 11.12 7.91
C ARG A 150 -13.77 9.82 8.50
N PRO A 151 -15.06 9.77 8.87
CA PRO A 151 -15.65 8.58 9.48
C PRO A 151 -15.70 7.36 8.55
N TRP A 152 -15.58 7.57 7.23
CA TRP A 152 -15.52 6.52 6.21
C TRP A 152 -14.09 6.03 5.93
N ALA A 153 -13.06 6.57 6.61
CA ALA A 153 -11.67 6.15 6.43
C ALA A 153 -11.43 4.63 6.63
N PRO A 154 -12.07 3.95 7.61
CA PRO A 154 -11.90 2.50 7.77
C PRO A 154 -12.33 1.70 6.54
N GLU A 155 -13.41 2.13 5.88
CA GLU A 155 -13.91 1.44 4.67
C GLU A 155 -12.94 1.62 3.49
N MET A 156 -12.43 2.84 3.29
CA MET A 156 -11.40 3.10 2.27
C MET A 156 -10.15 2.26 2.53
N TYR A 157 -9.73 2.20 3.79
CA TYR A 157 -8.58 1.41 4.22
C TYR A 157 -8.79 -0.07 3.90
N ASP A 158 -9.92 -0.66 4.31
CA ASP A 158 -10.22 -2.08 4.10
C ASP A 158 -10.29 -2.46 2.61
N GLN A 159 -10.91 -1.61 1.79
CA GLN A 159 -11.01 -1.85 0.35
C GLN A 159 -9.66 -1.73 -0.36
N LEU A 160 -8.81 -0.78 0.05
CA LEU A 160 -7.46 -0.65 -0.50
C LEU A 160 -6.55 -1.80 -0.03
N GLU A 161 -6.66 -2.24 1.22
CA GLU A 161 -5.95 -3.41 1.73
C GLU A 161 -6.31 -4.65 0.92
N ASP A 162 -7.60 -4.89 0.72
CA ASP A 162 -8.09 -6.02 -0.06
C ASP A 162 -7.57 -5.98 -1.51
N ALA A 163 -7.62 -4.82 -2.14
CA ALA A 163 -7.13 -4.61 -3.50
C ALA A 163 -5.62 -4.92 -3.62
N VAL A 164 -4.80 -4.37 -2.73
CA VAL A 164 -3.34 -4.63 -2.72
C VAL A 164 -3.04 -6.09 -2.39
N ARG A 165 -3.74 -6.68 -1.42
CA ARG A 165 -3.57 -8.08 -1.04
C ARG A 165 -3.90 -9.02 -2.20
N ARG A 166 -4.99 -8.76 -2.94
CA ARG A 166 -5.34 -9.51 -4.15
C ARG A 166 -4.28 -9.36 -5.23
N ALA A 167 -3.83 -8.13 -5.50
CA ALA A 167 -2.79 -7.87 -6.48
C ALA A 167 -1.49 -8.63 -6.15
N ARG A 168 -0.98 -8.51 -4.91
CA ARG A 168 0.20 -9.23 -4.42
C ARG A 168 0.05 -10.74 -4.51
N SER A 169 -1.14 -11.26 -4.18
CA SER A 169 -1.41 -12.71 -4.26
C SER A 169 -1.36 -13.23 -5.70
N LEU A 170 -1.74 -12.42 -6.68
CA LEU A 170 -1.69 -12.80 -8.10
C LEU A 170 -0.27 -12.69 -8.66
N THR A 171 0.45 -11.61 -8.32
CA THR A 171 1.81 -11.37 -8.81
C THR A 171 2.87 -12.19 -8.06
N GLY A 172 2.52 -12.81 -6.93
CA GLY A 172 3.48 -13.46 -6.04
C GLY A 172 4.44 -12.47 -5.38
N THR A 173 4.13 -11.17 -5.39
CA THR A 173 4.99 -10.15 -4.80
C THR A 173 4.99 -10.29 -3.29
N VAL A 174 6.17 -10.56 -2.72
CA VAL A 174 6.39 -10.63 -1.28
C VAL A 174 6.79 -9.25 -0.77
N VAL A 175 6.22 -8.85 0.35
CA VAL A 175 6.60 -7.60 1.02
C VAL A 175 8.06 -7.68 1.44
N ARG A 176 8.87 -6.75 0.93
CA ARG A 176 10.30 -6.73 1.24
C ARG A 176 10.50 -6.33 2.70
N ARG A 177 11.43 -7.03 3.34
CA ARG A 177 11.92 -6.73 4.67
C ARG A 177 13.37 -6.30 4.58
N THR A 178 13.68 -5.16 5.19
CA THR A 178 15.02 -4.61 5.23
C THR A 178 15.53 -4.69 6.67
N PRO A 179 16.52 -5.56 6.97
CA PRO A 179 17.10 -5.61 8.30
C PRO A 179 17.78 -4.29 8.63
N LYS A 180 17.69 -3.91 9.89
CA LYS A 180 18.26 -2.68 10.44
C LYS A 180 19.54 -3.00 11.23
N ASP A 181 20.46 -2.05 11.26
CA ASP A 181 21.81 -2.24 11.79
C ASP A 181 21.91 -1.98 13.30
N ALA A 182 21.03 -1.17 13.88
CA ALA A 182 21.00 -0.95 15.32
C ALA A 182 20.35 -2.13 16.07
N PRO A 183 20.83 -2.49 17.28
CA PRO A 183 20.15 -3.46 18.13
C PRO A 183 18.83 -2.88 18.69
N CYS A 184 17.86 -3.75 18.98
CA CYS A 184 16.61 -3.34 19.60
C CYS A 184 16.83 -2.72 20.99
N PRO A 185 16.27 -1.54 21.32
CA PRO A 185 16.44 -0.92 22.64
C PRO A 185 15.78 -1.72 23.78
N ALA A 186 14.76 -2.54 23.48
CA ALA A 186 14.06 -3.33 24.50
C ALA A 186 14.74 -4.65 24.86
N CYS A 187 15.28 -5.37 23.86
CA CYS A 187 15.84 -6.72 24.06
C CYS A 187 17.30 -6.88 23.61
N THR A 188 17.92 -5.82 23.09
CA THR A 188 19.30 -5.78 22.57
C THR A 188 19.59 -6.67 21.35
N ALA A 189 18.60 -7.39 20.82
CA ALA A 189 18.77 -8.24 19.64
C ALA A 189 18.89 -7.43 18.34
N PHE A 190 19.75 -7.87 17.41
CA PHE A 190 19.85 -7.36 16.03
C PHE A 190 18.73 -7.96 15.14
N ALA A 191 17.49 -7.72 15.54
CA ALA A 191 16.29 -8.27 14.89
C ALA A 191 15.29 -7.17 14.48
N LEU A 192 15.74 -5.91 14.42
CA LEU A 192 14.93 -4.81 13.90
C LEU A 192 14.81 -4.93 12.39
N VAL A 193 13.59 -4.86 11.87
CA VAL A 193 13.29 -4.91 10.44
C VAL A 193 12.35 -3.76 10.06
N ALA A 194 12.64 -3.09 8.96
CA ALA A 194 11.66 -2.25 8.28
C ALA A 194 10.94 -3.08 7.23
N ILE A 195 9.61 -3.04 7.25
CA ILE A 195 8.76 -3.72 6.27
C ILE A 195 8.25 -2.67 5.29
N ASP A 196 8.39 -2.91 3.99
CA ASP A 196 7.96 -1.94 2.97
C ASP A 196 6.44 -1.65 3.11
N GLY A 197 6.10 -0.37 3.26
CA GLY A 197 4.72 0.10 3.48
C GLY A 197 4.26 0.10 4.94
N GLU A 198 5.12 -0.29 5.89
CA GLU A 198 4.85 -0.12 7.32
C GLU A 198 5.60 1.07 7.89
N TRP A 199 4.91 1.85 8.75
CA TRP A 199 5.51 3.00 9.41
C TRP A 199 6.57 2.60 10.43
N HIS A 200 6.35 1.50 11.15
CA HIS A 200 7.20 1.12 12.26
C HIS A 200 8.32 0.18 11.81
N VAL A 201 9.49 0.35 12.41
CA VAL A 201 10.53 -0.68 12.49
C VAL A 201 10.14 -1.62 13.63
N GLU A 202 9.93 -2.89 13.33
CA GLU A 202 9.54 -3.90 14.31
C GLU A 202 10.73 -4.81 14.65
N CYS A 203 10.86 -5.18 15.93
CA CYS A 203 11.81 -6.18 16.37
C CYS A 203 11.18 -7.58 16.26
N GLU A 204 11.65 -8.42 15.34
CA GLU A 204 11.13 -9.79 15.18
C GLU A 204 11.39 -10.69 16.40
N ALA A 205 12.31 -10.31 17.30
CA ALA A 205 12.62 -11.07 18.51
C ALA A 205 11.68 -10.79 19.68
N CYS A 206 11.18 -9.56 19.84
CA CYS A 206 10.38 -9.17 21.02
C CYS A 206 9.10 -8.37 20.69
N GLY A 207 8.83 -8.10 19.41
CA GLY A 207 7.69 -7.31 18.95
C GLY A 207 7.77 -5.81 19.27
N HIS A 208 8.90 -5.32 19.80
CA HIS A 208 9.08 -3.90 20.06
C HIS A 208 9.04 -3.10 18.77
N ARG A 209 8.39 -1.93 18.79
CA ARG A 209 8.18 -1.09 17.61
C ARG A 209 8.78 0.29 17.83
N LEU A 210 9.49 0.77 16.82
CA LEU A 210 10.05 2.12 16.74
C LEU A 210 9.48 2.81 15.52
N THR A 211 9.13 4.08 15.63
CA THR A 211 8.95 4.94 14.46
C THR A 211 10.30 5.14 13.75
N PRO A 212 10.31 5.61 12.49
CA PRO A 212 11.56 5.84 11.76
C PRO A 212 12.45 6.86 12.48
N ASP A 213 11.87 7.93 13.02
CA ASP A 213 12.61 8.97 13.74
C ASP A 213 13.20 8.45 15.05
N GLU A 214 12.44 7.64 15.81
CA GLU A 214 12.94 6.98 17.02
C GLU A 214 14.06 5.99 16.70
N TYR A 215 13.94 5.25 15.59
CA TYR A 215 15.00 4.36 15.11
C TYR A 215 16.27 5.14 14.76
N ASP A 216 16.15 6.24 14.01
CA ASP A 216 17.29 7.04 13.59
C ASP A 216 17.98 7.71 14.79
N ALA A 217 17.22 8.22 15.75
CA ALA A 217 17.75 8.75 17.01
C ALA A 217 18.50 7.67 17.82
N HIS A 218 17.87 6.51 18.01
CA HIS A 218 18.47 5.37 18.72
C HIS A 218 19.75 4.89 18.02
N ARG A 219 19.72 4.75 16.70
CA ARG A 219 20.87 4.37 15.89
C ARG A 219 22.03 5.36 16.03
N ALA A 220 21.74 6.66 16.01
CA ALA A 220 22.76 7.70 16.17
C ALA A 220 23.43 7.66 17.55
N GLU A 221 22.69 7.25 18.58
CA GLU A 221 23.21 7.07 19.94
C GLU A 221 24.10 5.83 20.07
N VAL A 222 23.65 4.67 19.60
CA VAL A 222 24.31 3.37 19.92
C VAL A 222 25.40 2.95 18.93
N MET A 223 25.24 3.25 17.65
CA MET A 223 26.14 2.73 16.62
C MET A 223 27.58 3.27 16.68
N PRO A 224 27.86 4.54 17.05
CA PRO A 224 29.23 5.01 17.17
C PRO A 224 30.07 4.21 18.18
N ALA A 225 29.48 3.87 19.34
CA ALA A 225 30.16 3.07 20.35
C ALA A 225 30.41 1.63 19.88
N LEU A 226 29.42 1.01 19.23
CA LEU A 226 29.56 -0.34 18.66
C LEU A 226 30.61 -0.40 17.55
N ALA A 227 30.64 0.62 16.67
CA ALA A 227 31.63 0.74 15.62
C ALA A 227 33.06 0.87 16.20
N ALA A 228 33.24 1.66 17.27
CA ALA A 228 34.52 1.80 17.94
C ALA A 228 35.01 0.46 18.55
N ILE A 229 34.11 -0.29 19.20
CA ILE A 229 34.42 -1.62 19.74
C ILE A 229 34.81 -2.60 18.62
N ALA A 230 34.03 -2.63 17.53
CA ALA A 230 34.33 -3.50 16.38
C ALA A 230 35.71 -3.19 15.77
N LEU A 231 36.04 -1.92 15.57
CA LEU A 231 37.35 -1.51 15.05
C LEU A 231 38.49 -1.91 15.98
N HIS A 232 38.32 -1.76 17.29
CA HIS A 232 39.34 -2.14 18.27
C HIS A 232 39.65 -3.65 18.24
N HIS A 233 38.66 -4.49 17.97
CA HIS A 233 38.85 -5.93 17.85
C HIS A 233 39.39 -6.39 16.48
N LEU A 234 39.16 -5.62 15.42
CA LEU A 234 39.61 -5.95 14.07
C LEU A 234 41.04 -5.51 13.78
N LEU A 235 41.46 -4.34 14.28
CA LEU A 235 42.81 -3.78 14.05
C LEU A 235 43.99 -4.67 14.52
N PRO A 236 43.99 -5.31 15.71
CA PRO A 236 45.13 -6.14 16.14
C PRO A 236 45.33 -7.38 15.26
N ARG A 237 44.33 -7.79 14.47
CA ARG A 237 44.47 -8.89 13.50
C ARG A 237 45.15 -8.50 12.20
N MET A 238 45.22 -7.20 11.89
CA MET A 238 45.83 -6.71 10.63
C MET A 238 47.32 -6.42 10.73
N SER A 239 47.88 -6.23 11.93
CA SER A 239 49.31 -5.93 12.12
C SER A 239 50.21 -7.18 12.24
N ALA A 240 49.64 -8.39 12.13
CA ALA A 240 50.35 -9.66 12.25
C ALA A 240 50.36 -10.49 10.96
N ALA A 241 49.93 -9.92 9.84
CA ALA A 241 49.96 -10.50 8.49
C ALA A 241 50.82 -9.61 7.57
#